data_AF-A0A6I9PF29-F1
#
_entry.id   AF-A0A6I9PF29-F1
#
_cell.length_a   1.000
_cell.length_b   1.000
_cell.length_c   1.000
_cell.angle_alpha   90.00
_cell.angle_beta   90.00
_cell.angle_gamma   90.00
#
_symmetry.space_group_name_H-M   'P 1'
#
loop_
_entity.id
_entity.type
_entity.pdbx_description
1 polymer ?
#
loop_
_entity_poly.entity_id
_entity_poly.type
_entity_poly.pdbx_seq_one_letter_code
_entity_poly.pdbx_strand_id
1 'polypeptide(L)'
;YESLEENYVQDSKMGFVINAIYAMAHGLHDMQALLCAGGGLCDNMKPVDGSHLLDFLLKTSFTGVSGEDIWFDENGDSPGRYEIMNFQQVESGDFDYINVGSWHEGILKLDEDLMMMNKSNVVRSVCSEPCSRGQIK
;
A
#
# COMPACT_ATOMS: atom_id res chain seq x y z
N TYR A 1 -23.74 23.45 -7.20
CA TYR A 1 -22.39 23.28 -6.67
C TYR A 1 -22.50 22.30 -5.52
N GLU A 2 -21.94 21.10 -5.67
CA GLU A 2 -21.83 20.13 -4.57
C GLU A 2 -20.84 20.70 -3.55
N SER A 3 -21.29 20.88 -2.31
CA SER A 3 -20.40 21.28 -1.22
C SER A 3 -19.60 20.05 -0.78
N LEU A 4 -18.27 20.17 -0.79
CA LEU A 4 -17.37 19.15 -0.25
C LEU A 4 -17.42 19.08 1.29
N GLU A 5 -18.17 19.97 1.96
CA GLU A 5 -18.25 19.98 3.43
C GLU A 5 -19.05 18.81 4.00
N GLU A 6 -20.03 18.27 3.27
CA GLU A 6 -20.95 17.25 3.81
C GLU A 6 -20.70 15.83 3.27
N ASN A 7 -20.15 15.66 2.06
CA ASN A 7 -20.00 14.35 1.40
C ASN A 7 -18.59 14.08 0.86
N TYR A 8 -17.55 14.74 1.37
CA TYR A 8 -16.19 14.49 0.90
C TYR A 8 -15.68 13.14 1.40
N VAL A 9 -15.33 12.26 0.45
CA VAL A 9 -14.59 11.03 0.69
C VAL A 9 -13.21 11.18 0.06
N GLN A 10 -12.18 11.10 0.89
CA GLN A 10 -10.81 11.17 0.42
C GLN A 10 -10.50 9.95 -0.46
N ASP A 11 -9.78 10.19 -1.57
CA ASP A 11 -9.31 9.11 -2.43
C ASP A 11 -8.36 8.19 -1.65
N SER A 12 -8.70 6.91 -1.58
CA SER A 12 -7.92 5.88 -0.89
C SER A 12 -6.52 5.67 -1.45
N LYS A 13 -6.24 6.16 -2.67
CA LYS A 13 -4.94 6.07 -3.35
C LYS A 13 -4.17 7.38 -3.37
N MET A 14 -4.68 8.44 -2.75
CA MET A 14 -4.01 9.74 -2.73
C MET A 14 -2.59 9.66 -2.15
N GLY A 15 -2.38 8.81 -1.13
CA GLY A 15 -1.06 8.57 -0.55
C GLY A 15 -0.02 8.09 -1.57
N PHE A 16 -0.41 7.20 -2.50
CA PHE A 16 0.49 6.71 -3.56
C PHE A 16 0.91 7.80 -4.52
N VAL A 17 0.01 8.73 -4.87
CA VAL A 17 0.34 9.87 -5.73
C VAL A 17 1.36 10.76 -5.05
N ILE A 18 1.17 11.06 -3.77
CA ILE A 18 2.11 11.88 -3.00
C ILE A 18 3.46 11.18 -2.87
N ASN A 19 3.48 9.88 -2.56
CA ASN A 19 4.71 9.09 -2.48
C ASN A 19 5.46 9.00 -3.81
N ALA A 20 4.76 8.92 -4.94
CA ALA A 20 5.40 8.94 -6.27
C ALA A 20 6.11 10.28 -6.54
N ILE A 21 5.51 11.39 -6.11
CA ILE A 21 6.13 12.72 -6.18
C ILE A 21 7.38 12.77 -5.27
N TYR A 22 7.27 12.24 -4.05
CA TYR A 22 8.42 12.16 -3.14
C TYR A 22 9.54 11.26 -3.67
N ALA A 23 9.22 10.13 -4.29
CA ALA A 23 10.22 9.25 -4.90
C ALA A 23 11.03 9.99 -5.96
N MET A 24 10.36 10.76 -6.83
CA MET A 24 11.03 11.62 -7.81
C MET A 24 11.89 12.71 -7.14
N ALA A 25 11.37 13.33 -6.08
CA ALA A 25 12.10 14.38 -5.35
C ALA A 25 13.36 13.83 -4.66
N HIS A 26 13.25 12.66 -4.00
CA HIS A 26 14.36 11.98 -3.36
C HIS A 26 15.41 11.52 -4.39
N GLY A 27 15.00 10.88 -5.49
CA GLY A 27 15.94 10.46 -6.52
C GLY A 27 16.71 11.62 -7.16
N LEU A 28 16.04 12.75 -7.40
CA LEU A 28 16.70 13.98 -7.86
C LEU A 28 17.63 14.58 -6.80
N HIS A 29 17.24 14.53 -5.53
CA HIS A 29 18.05 15.03 -4.42
C HIS A 29 19.32 14.20 -4.26
N ASP A 30 19.23 12.87 -4.30
CA ASP A 30 20.37 11.96 -4.19
C ASP A 30 21.33 12.14 -5.38
N MET A 31 20.79 12.30 -6.59
CA MET A 31 21.57 12.65 -7.78
C MET A 31 22.29 13.99 -7.61
N GLN A 32 21.60 15.00 -7.09
CA GLN A 32 22.16 16.34 -6.88
C GLN A 32 23.25 16.34 -5.81
N ALA A 33 23.04 15.63 -4.71
CA ALA A 33 24.01 15.49 -3.63
C ALA A 33 25.30 14.81 -4.10
N LEU A 34 25.21 13.84 -5.02
CA LEU A 34 26.39 13.15 -5.56
C LEU A 34 27.12 13.97 -6.64
N LEU A 35 26.38 14.57 -7.57
CA LEU A 35 26.96 15.18 -8.77
C LEU A 35 27.33 16.66 -8.59
N CYS A 36 26.73 17.33 -7.61
CA CYS A 36 26.93 18.75 -7.36
C CYS A 36 27.40 18.98 -5.92
N ALA A 37 28.65 19.41 -5.74
CA ALA A 37 29.27 19.66 -4.43
C ALA A 37 28.69 20.89 -3.67
N GLY A 38 27.57 21.46 -4.11
CA GLY A 38 26.94 22.66 -3.54
C GLY A 38 25.42 22.66 -3.75
N GLY A 39 24.75 23.72 -3.32
CA GLY A 39 23.29 23.84 -3.48
C GLY A 39 22.85 24.14 -4.92
N GLY A 40 21.78 23.49 -5.37
CA GLY A 40 21.17 23.71 -6.69
C GLY A 40 21.75 22.83 -7.81
N LEU A 41 21.40 23.16 -9.06
CA LEU A 41 21.80 22.39 -10.25
C LEU A 41 23.13 22.88 -10.84
N CYS A 42 24.07 21.97 -11.00
CA CYS A 42 25.36 22.17 -11.68
C CYS A 42 25.34 21.62 -13.13
N ASP A 43 26.45 21.78 -13.86
CA ASP A 43 26.56 21.38 -15.28
C ASP A 43 26.38 19.87 -15.49
N ASN A 44 26.71 19.05 -14.49
CA ASN A 44 26.49 17.59 -14.51
C ASN A 44 25.00 17.18 -14.48
N MET A 45 24.08 18.12 -14.26
CA MET A 45 22.63 17.90 -14.26
C MET A 45 21.91 18.79 -15.29
N LYS A 46 22.65 19.37 -16.25
CA LYS A 46 22.10 20.25 -17.29
C LYS A 46 22.51 19.77 -18.70
N PRO A 47 21.66 19.01 -19.40
CA PRO A 47 20.38 18.46 -18.97
C PRO A 47 20.54 17.28 -17.99
N VAL A 48 19.45 16.90 -17.32
CA VAL A 48 19.42 15.67 -16.52
C VAL A 48 19.47 14.46 -17.45
N ASP A 49 20.42 13.56 -17.22
CA ASP A 49 20.47 12.26 -17.89
C ASP A 49 19.44 11.31 -17.25
N GLY A 50 18.43 10.90 -18.02
CA GLY A 50 17.36 10.03 -17.56
C GLY A 50 17.82 8.63 -17.17
N SER A 51 18.85 8.09 -17.84
CA SER A 51 19.40 6.77 -17.48
C SER A 51 20.11 6.84 -16.14
N HIS A 52 20.84 7.93 -15.89
CA HIS A 52 21.50 8.15 -14.62
C HIS A 52 20.48 8.40 -13.49
N LEU A 53 19.43 9.18 -13.77
CA LEU A 53 18.34 9.41 -12.82
C LEU A 53 17.64 8.09 -12.43
N LEU A 54 17.43 7.18 -13.39
CA LEU A 54 16.85 5.86 -13.12
C LEU A 54 17.68 5.08 -12.08
N ASP A 55 19.02 5.12 -12.16
CA ASP A 55 19.90 4.47 -11.18
C ASP A 55 19.73 5.02 -9.75
N PHE A 56 19.43 6.31 -9.60
CA PHE A 56 19.13 6.93 -8.31
C PHE A 56 17.73 6.60 -7.82
N LEU A 57 16.73 6.59 -8.71
CA LEU A 57 15.35 6.23 -8.37
C LEU A 57 15.28 4.79 -7.85
N LEU A 58 15.94 3.83 -8.51
CA LEU A 58 15.96 2.42 -8.07
C LEU A 58 16.67 2.19 -6.73
N LYS A 59 17.52 3.12 -6.29
CA LYS A 59 18.26 3.02 -5.00
C LYS A 59 17.69 3.92 -3.91
N THR A 60 16.70 4.74 -4.24
CA THR A 60 16.05 5.66 -3.31
C THR A 60 15.30 4.87 -2.25
N SER A 61 15.45 5.28 -0.99
CA SER A 61 14.60 4.83 0.11
C SER A 61 14.24 6.00 1.01
N PHE A 62 12.98 6.08 1.40
CA PHE A 62 12.46 7.15 2.24
C PHE A 62 11.18 6.70 2.97
N THR A 63 10.81 7.43 4.02
CA THR A 63 9.56 7.21 4.74
C THR A 63 8.41 7.94 4.01
N GLY A 64 7.40 7.18 3.58
CA GLY A 64 6.21 7.67 2.90
C GLY A 64 5.25 8.44 3.82
N VAL A 65 4.21 9.03 3.23
CA VAL A 65 3.28 9.92 3.94
C VAL A 65 2.48 9.23 5.05
N SER A 66 2.35 7.91 5.03
CA SER A 66 1.64 7.14 6.07
C SER A 66 2.62 6.45 7.03
N GLY A 67 3.91 6.82 6.99
CA GLY A 67 4.97 6.26 7.84
C GLY A 67 5.55 4.93 7.37
N GLU A 68 5.18 4.46 6.18
CA GLU A 68 5.73 3.25 5.56
C GLU A 68 7.11 3.50 4.94
N ASP A 69 7.99 2.50 5.00
CA ASP A 69 9.26 2.56 4.29
C ASP A 69 9.03 2.26 2.79
N ILE A 70 9.35 3.24 1.94
CA ILE A 70 9.31 3.11 0.48
C ILE A 70 10.73 2.81 -0.01
N TRP A 71 10.84 1.76 -0.82
CA TRP A 71 12.04 1.37 -1.55
C TRP A 71 11.62 0.57 -2.78
N PHE A 72 12.53 0.38 -3.73
CA PHE A 72 12.27 -0.31 -4.98
C PHE A 72 13.16 -1.55 -5.10
N ASP A 73 12.59 -2.65 -5.57
CA ASP A 73 13.36 -3.85 -5.90
C ASP A 73 14.08 -3.70 -7.25
N GLU A 74 14.76 -4.75 -7.70
CA GLU A 74 15.48 -4.77 -8.98
C GLU A 74 14.56 -4.56 -10.21
N ASN A 75 13.26 -4.76 -10.07
CA ASN A 75 12.26 -4.53 -11.12
C ASN A 75 11.61 -3.14 -11.02
N GLY A 76 11.92 -2.37 -9.98
CA GLY A 76 11.29 -1.07 -9.72
C GLY A 76 9.97 -1.16 -8.96
N ASP A 77 9.68 -2.30 -8.32
CA ASP A 77 8.45 -2.51 -7.55
C ASP A 77 8.68 -2.21 -6.06
N SER A 78 7.71 -1.53 -5.45
CA SER A 78 7.68 -1.27 -4.00
C SER A 78 7.08 -2.45 -3.25
N PRO A 79 7.50 -2.73 -1.98
CA PRO A 79 6.89 -3.79 -1.19
C PRO A 79 5.37 -3.62 -1.05
N GLY A 80 4.65 -4.71 -1.26
CA GLY A 80 3.20 -4.74 -1.15
C GLY A 80 2.74 -4.64 0.30
N ARG A 81 1.77 -3.76 0.55
CA ARG A 81 1.04 -3.66 1.82
C ARG A 81 -0.45 -3.52 1.51
N TYR A 82 -1.27 -4.30 2.20
CA TYR A 82 -2.71 -4.33 1.99
C TYR A 82 -3.45 -4.21 3.31
N GLU A 83 -4.57 -3.49 3.26
CA GLU A 83 -5.59 -3.53 4.29
C GLU A 83 -6.69 -4.48 3.84
N ILE A 84 -7.22 -5.25 4.79
CA ILE A 84 -8.27 -6.24 4.54
C ILE A 84 -9.55 -5.65 5.07
N MET A 85 -10.46 -5.31 4.17
CA MET A 85 -11.75 -4.71 4.49
C MET A 85 -12.85 -5.77 4.42
N ASN A 86 -13.80 -5.70 5.34
CA ASN A 86 -15.02 -6.51 5.30
C ASN A 86 -16.22 -5.58 5.24
N PHE A 87 -17.12 -5.80 4.27
CA PHE A 87 -18.33 -5.01 4.08
C PHE A 87 -19.45 -5.53 4.98
N GLN A 88 -19.82 -4.73 5.98
CA GLN A 88 -20.64 -5.18 7.10
C GLN A 88 -21.76 -4.18 7.39
N GLN A 89 -22.84 -4.67 7.98
CA GLN A 89 -23.90 -3.80 8.49
C GLN A 89 -23.43 -3.15 9.80
N VAL A 90 -23.27 -1.83 9.79
CA VAL A 90 -22.84 -1.06 10.97
C VAL A 90 -24.04 -0.60 11.80
N GLU A 91 -25.13 -0.24 11.13
CA GLU A 91 -26.42 0.14 11.73
C GLU A 91 -27.58 -0.44 10.92
N SER A 92 -28.81 -0.37 11.44
CA SER A 92 -29.96 -0.94 10.76
C SER A 92 -30.22 -0.23 9.43
N GLY A 93 -29.97 -0.93 8.33
CA GLY A 93 -30.06 -0.39 6.96
C GLY A 93 -28.75 0.17 6.39
N ASP A 94 -27.72 0.37 7.22
CA ASP A 94 -26.47 1.02 6.83
C ASP A 94 -25.29 0.05 6.79
N PHE A 95 -24.52 0.12 5.71
CA PHE A 95 -23.40 -0.76 5.46
C PHE A 95 -22.14 0.04 5.15
N ASP A 96 -21.02 -0.43 5.69
CA ASP A 96 -19.73 0.18 5.45
C ASP A 96 -18.60 -0.87 5.43
N TYR A 97 -17.46 -0.46 4.89
CA TYR A 97 -16.23 -1.23 4.92
C TYR A 97 -15.50 -1.04 6.25
N ILE A 98 -15.41 -2.10 7.02
CA ILE A 98 -14.64 -2.12 8.28
C ILE A 98 -13.30 -2.80 8.01
N ASN A 99 -12.22 -2.15 8.44
CA ASN A 99 -10.90 -2.75 8.41
C ASN A 99 -10.85 -3.89 9.44
N VAL A 100 -10.58 -5.11 8.97
CA VAL A 100 -10.50 -6.34 9.78
C VAL A 100 -9.10 -6.93 9.77
N GLY A 101 -8.11 -6.27 9.17
CA GLY A 101 -6.76 -6.78 9.16
C GLY A 101 -5.83 -6.14 8.15
N SER A 102 -4.64 -6.71 8.08
CA SER A 102 -3.58 -6.22 7.19
C SER A 102 -2.72 -7.38 6.71
N TRP A 103 -2.16 -7.21 5.51
CA TRP A 103 -1.12 -8.07 4.99
C TRP A 103 0.11 -7.23 4.66
N HIS A 104 1.28 -7.70 5.09
CA HIS A 104 2.55 -7.06 4.76
C HIS A 104 3.66 -8.12 4.73
N GLU A 105 4.38 -8.19 3.62
CA GLU A 105 5.55 -9.08 3.44
C GLU A 105 5.30 -10.54 3.87
N GLY A 106 4.15 -11.09 3.47
CA GLY A 106 3.75 -12.46 3.79
C GLY A 106 3.14 -12.63 5.19
N ILE A 107 3.17 -11.60 6.03
CA ILE A 107 2.55 -11.63 7.36
C ILE A 107 1.10 -11.17 7.25
N LEU A 108 0.17 -12.13 7.42
CA LEU A 108 -1.25 -11.87 7.53
C LEU A 108 -1.63 -11.65 9.00
N LYS A 109 -2.28 -10.52 9.28
CA LYS A 109 -2.90 -10.22 10.58
C LYS A 109 -4.39 -9.98 10.35
N LEU A 110 -5.23 -10.77 10.99
CA LEU A 110 -6.68 -10.64 10.95
C LEU A 110 -7.23 -10.50 12.36
N ASP A 111 -8.23 -9.64 12.51
CA ASP A 111 -9.07 -9.56 13.68
C ASP A 111 -10.35 -10.37 13.41
N GLU A 112 -10.37 -11.60 13.92
CA GLU A 112 -11.50 -12.50 13.72
C GLU A 112 -12.77 -12.04 14.44
N ASP A 113 -12.65 -11.26 15.51
CA ASP A 113 -13.79 -10.75 16.26
C ASP A 113 -14.50 -9.61 15.50
N LEU A 114 -13.76 -8.83 14.70
CA LEU A 114 -14.30 -7.78 13.84
C LEU A 114 -14.88 -8.30 12.51
N MET A 115 -14.60 -9.54 12.14
CA MET A 115 -15.26 -10.18 11.01
C MET A 115 -16.67 -10.59 11.42
N MET A 116 -17.68 -9.71 11.29
CA MET A 116 -19.08 -10.06 11.56
C MET A 116 -19.62 -11.04 10.51
N MET A 117 -19.24 -12.29 10.66
CA MET A 117 -20.00 -13.41 10.16
C MET A 117 -21.04 -13.71 11.23
N ASN A 118 -22.29 -13.98 10.84
CA ASN A 118 -23.29 -14.45 11.79
C ASN A 118 -22.65 -15.60 12.59
N LYS A 119 -22.46 -15.42 13.91
CA LYS A 119 -21.51 -16.16 14.80
C LYS A 119 -21.63 -17.69 14.74
N SER A 120 -22.63 -18.20 14.05
CA SER A 120 -22.87 -19.62 13.83
C SER A 120 -22.07 -20.26 12.69
N ASN A 121 -21.56 -19.55 11.67
CA ASN A 121 -20.79 -20.21 10.60
C ASN A 121 -19.79 -19.29 9.88
N VAL A 122 -18.49 -19.47 10.13
CA VAL A 122 -17.49 -19.23 9.08
C VAL A 122 -17.90 -20.09 7.88
N VAL A 123 -18.01 -19.49 6.70
CA VAL A 123 -18.44 -20.21 5.49
C VAL A 123 -17.38 -21.26 5.14
N ARG A 124 -17.73 -22.54 5.26
CA ARG A 124 -16.87 -23.64 4.85
C ARG A 124 -17.03 -23.87 3.35
N SER A 125 -16.00 -23.53 2.58
CA SER A 125 -15.95 -23.78 1.13
C SER A 125 -15.14 -25.04 0.83
N VAL A 126 -15.78 -26.22 0.94
CA VAL A 126 -15.16 -27.53 0.64
C VAL A 126 -15.99 -28.32 -0.37
N CYS A 127 -15.32 -29.06 -1.26
CA CYS A 127 -15.99 -29.90 -2.26
C CYS A 127 -16.64 -31.15 -1.65
N SER A 128 -16.02 -31.72 -0.61
CA SER A 128 -16.56 -32.86 0.13
C SER A 128 -16.10 -32.81 1.57
N GLU A 129 -16.98 -33.21 2.48
CA GLU A 129 -16.66 -33.28 3.91
C GLU A 129 -15.46 -34.23 4.16
N PRO A 130 -14.65 -33.94 5.19
CA PRO A 130 -13.58 -34.84 5.59
C PRO A 130 -14.18 -36.15 6.12
N CYS A 131 -13.55 -37.27 5.76
CA CYS A 131 -13.95 -38.58 6.27
C CYS A 131 -13.87 -38.64 7.79
N SER A 132 -14.69 -39.51 8.38
CA SER A 132 -14.51 -39.84 9.79
C SER A 132 -13.15 -40.51 9.99
N ARG A 133 -12.57 -40.38 11.19
CA ARG A 133 -11.29 -41.03 11.51
C ARG A 133 -11.37 -42.53 11.21
N GLY A 134 -10.43 -43.04 10.41
CA GLY A 134 -10.37 -44.44 10.00
C GLY A 134 -11.15 -44.77 8.71
N GLN A 135 -11.76 -43.79 8.07
CA GLN A 135 -12.35 -43.94 6.73
C GLN A 135 -11.45 -43.29 5.66
N ILE A 136 -11.46 -43.85 4.46
CA ILE A 136 -10.82 -43.29 3.25
C ILE A 136 -11.95 -42.84 2.31
N LYS A 137 -11.71 -41.75 1.58
CA LYS A 137 -12.65 -41.23 0.57
C LYS A 137 -12.83 -42.18 -0.60
#